data_AF-F9YQX2-F1
#
_entry.id   AF-F9YQX2-F1
#
_cell.length_a   1.000
_cell.length_b   1.000
_cell.length_c   1.000
_cell.angle_alpha   90.00
_cell.angle_beta   90.00
_cell.angle_gamma   90.00
#
_symmetry.space_group_name_H-M   'P 1'
#
loop_
_entity.id
_entity.type
_entity.pdbx_description
1 polymer ?
#
loop_
_entity_poly.entity_id
_entity_poly.type
_entity_poly.pdbx_seq_one_letter_code
_entity_poly.pdbx_strand_id
1 'polypeptide(L)'
;MKNIFYFIVIFVIACNSNEQQNNRAPESFRIENTIVNQEVATISWSQSVDPDGDNVQYIIELEGKNIATINRLNYTFTHLTQNKTYQGFVTATDGKGGNTKVDFSFTTSSNGNTSTSFNIPSELKSYYKDVDFSKRNQELRDVLATLTIGKHATFLKYPERHAYLYKADRSQDNENQVVLLYTGEKRYWKEYEGSNYHPQTFNTEHVYPRSKIESTAQADLHHLRACDTKVNSNRGNLPFTQGQGQARQIGGGWYPGDEWKGDVARMVLYLNIRYNENMGSDISTGSIELLLKWNAEDPVSYIEKNRNNVIEAAQGNRNPFIDNPYLATLIWGEKSAENRWK
;
A
#
# COMPACT_ATOMS: atom_id res chain seq x y z
N MET A 1 -19.20 60.31 74.18
CA MET A 1 -19.45 60.29 72.73
C MET A 1 -19.67 58.83 72.33
N LYS A 2 -20.86 58.52 71.79
CA LYS A 2 -21.28 57.17 71.39
C LYS A 2 -20.63 56.83 70.05
N ASN A 3 -19.90 55.72 69.95
CA ASN A 3 -19.58 55.08 68.67
C ASN A 3 -20.33 53.75 68.62
N ILE A 4 -21.39 53.74 67.82
CA ILE A 4 -22.18 52.56 67.49
C ILE A 4 -21.45 51.85 66.34
N PHE A 5 -20.85 50.69 66.63
CA PHE A 5 -20.33 49.80 65.61
C PHE A 5 -21.45 48.91 65.08
N TYR A 6 -21.77 49.06 63.80
CA TYR A 6 -22.66 48.16 63.07
C TYR A 6 -21.94 46.83 62.81
N PHE A 7 -22.46 45.74 63.37
CA PHE A 7 -22.06 44.37 62.99
C PHE A 7 -22.83 44.00 61.71
N ILE A 8 -22.13 43.99 60.58
CA ILE A 8 -22.65 43.43 59.32
C ILE A 8 -22.45 41.91 59.39
N VAL A 9 -23.53 41.17 59.53
CA VAL A 9 -23.55 39.71 59.40
C VAL A 9 -23.50 39.39 57.90
N ILE A 10 -22.33 38.97 57.41
CA ILE A 10 -22.17 38.44 56.05
C ILE A 10 -22.66 36.99 56.08
N PHE A 11 -23.85 36.75 55.52
CA PHE A 11 -24.30 35.41 55.15
C PHE A 11 -23.42 34.90 54.01
N VAL A 12 -22.49 34.01 54.31
CA VAL A 12 -21.81 33.22 53.29
C VAL A 12 -22.83 32.19 52.80
N ILE A 13 -23.51 32.50 51.71
CA ILE A 13 -24.24 31.49 50.95
C ILE A 13 -23.18 30.61 50.31
N ALA A 14 -22.93 29.45 50.91
CA ALA A 14 -22.23 28.36 50.25
C ALA A 14 -23.13 27.87 49.10
N CYS A 15 -22.89 28.37 47.88
CA CYS A 15 -23.41 27.75 46.67
C CYS A 15 -22.73 26.38 46.53
N ASN A 16 -23.40 25.34 46.99
CA ASN A 16 -23.08 23.96 46.66
C ASN A 16 -23.62 23.68 45.25
N SER A 17 -22.99 24.22 44.21
CA SER A 17 -23.27 23.82 42.83
C SER A 17 -22.50 22.54 42.53
N ASN A 18 -22.92 21.44 43.15
CA ASN A 18 -22.73 20.13 42.55
C ASN A 18 -23.70 20.03 41.36
N GLU A 19 -23.43 20.77 40.29
CA GLU A 19 -23.86 20.34 38.97
C GLU A 19 -22.93 19.19 38.59
N GLN A 20 -23.32 17.97 38.94
CA GLN A 20 -22.86 16.81 38.19
C GLN A 20 -23.28 17.06 36.75
N GLN A 21 -22.33 17.48 35.91
CA GLN A 21 -22.52 17.53 34.48
C GLN A 21 -22.91 16.10 34.07
N ASN A 22 -24.17 15.92 33.66
CA ASN A 22 -24.70 14.62 33.29
C ASN A 22 -23.92 14.13 32.06
N ASN A 23 -22.99 13.20 32.28
CA ASN A 23 -22.17 12.59 31.24
C ASN A 23 -23.04 11.73 30.32
N ARG A 24 -23.29 12.22 29.11
CA ARG A 24 -24.04 11.54 28.05
C ARG A 24 -23.09 10.59 27.33
N ALA A 25 -23.63 9.46 26.89
CA ALA A 25 -22.85 8.50 26.12
C ALA A 25 -22.54 9.04 24.72
N PRO A 26 -21.44 8.56 24.10
CA PRO A 26 -21.16 8.80 22.68
C PRO A 26 -22.35 8.44 21.78
N GLU A 27 -22.55 9.15 20.68
CA GLU A 27 -23.67 8.93 19.75
C GLU A 27 -23.64 7.56 19.05
N SER A 28 -24.75 7.21 18.39
CA SER A 28 -24.84 5.98 17.59
C SER A 28 -23.90 6.02 16.39
N PHE A 29 -23.25 4.90 16.12
CA PHE A 29 -22.42 4.67 14.95
C PHE A 29 -22.71 3.28 14.36
N ARG A 30 -22.14 2.97 13.18
CA ARG A 30 -22.39 1.70 12.49
C ARG A 30 -21.11 1.11 11.90
N ILE A 31 -21.10 -0.20 11.74
CA ILE A 31 -20.12 -0.87 10.88
C ILE A 31 -20.35 -0.42 9.43
N GLU A 32 -19.29 0.01 8.76
CA GLU A 32 -19.33 0.47 7.37
C GLU A 32 -18.85 -0.60 6.41
N ASN A 33 -17.73 -1.25 6.71
CA ASN A 33 -17.18 -2.32 5.89
C ASN A 33 -16.69 -3.47 6.76
N THR A 34 -16.77 -4.67 6.20
CA THR A 34 -16.21 -5.89 6.78
C THR A 34 -15.55 -6.67 5.66
N ILE A 35 -14.23 -6.64 5.64
CA ILE A 35 -13.37 -7.31 4.67
C ILE A 35 -12.83 -8.56 5.33
N VAL A 36 -13.07 -9.72 4.74
CA VAL A 36 -12.78 -11.01 5.38
C VAL A 36 -12.07 -11.90 4.39
N ASN A 37 -10.94 -12.47 4.82
CA ASN A 37 -10.28 -13.54 4.11
C ASN A 37 -10.21 -14.81 4.97
N GLN A 38 -9.23 -15.68 4.72
CA GLN A 38 -9.13 -16.98 5.38
C GLN A 38 -8.72 -16.87 6.85
N GLU A 39 -7.84 -15.93 7.19
CA GLU A 39 -7.23 -15.82 8.52
C GLU A 39 -7.13 -14.37 9.01
N VAL A 40 -7.64 -13.43 8.22
CA VAL A 40 -7.62 -12.00 8.50
C VAL A 40 -9.01 -11.43 8.23
N ALA A 41 -9.46 -10.55 9.11
CA ALA A 41 -10.66 -9.77 8.91
C ALA A 41 -10.40 -8.32 9.31
N THR A 42 -10.78 -7.38 8.47
CA THR A 42 -10.73 -5.96 8.76
C THR A 42 -12.15 -5.42 8.83
N ILE A 43 -12.50 -4.82 9.96
CA ILE A 43 -13.77 -4.09 10.12
C ILE A 43 -13.48 -2.59 10.18
N SER A 44 -14.37 -1.79 9.61
CA SER A 44 -14.36 -0.33 9.76
C SER A 44 -15.73 0.16 10.18
N TRP A 45 -15.77 1.31 10.86
CA TRP A 45 -17.00 1.89 11.39
C TRP A 45 -17.02 3.41 11.28
N SER A 46 -18.22 3.98 11.28
CA SER A 46 -18.41 5.43 11.27
C SER A 46 -17.95 6.06 12.58
N GLN A 47 -17.47 7.30 12.54
CA GLN A 47 -17.12 8.02 13.75
C GLN A 47 -18.35 8.28 14.63
N SER A 48 -18.22 7.98 15.93
CA SER A 48 -19.10 8.43 17.00
C SER A 48 -18.60 9.76 17.58
N VAL A 49 -19.53 10.65 17.93
CA VAL A 49 -19.25 11.94 18.56
C VAL A 49 -19.83 11.94 19.96
N ASP A 50 -19.09 12.47 20.93
CA ASP A 50 -19.61 12.63 22.28
C ASP A 50 -20.37 13.96 22.42
N PRO A 51 -21.64 13.97 22.87
CA PRO A 51 -22.43 15.18 23.00
C PRO A 51 -21.87 16.21 24.01
N ASP A 52 -21.04 15.78 24.96
CA ASP A 52 -20.40 16.63 25.96
C ASP A 52 -18.99 17.08 25.52
N GLY A 53 -18.56 16.68 24.32
CA GLY A 53 -17.28 17.05 23.72
C GLY A 53 -16.10 16.22 24.21
N ASP A 54 -16.36 15.09 24.88
CA ASP A 54 -15.33 14.19 25.35
C ASP A 54 -14.67 13.39 24.22
N ASN A 55 -13.41 12.98 24.45
CA ASN A 55 -12.67 12.20 23.47
C ASN A 55 -13.20 10.76 23.42
N VAL A 56 -13.67 10.36 22.25
CA VAL A 56 -14.17 9.00 22.03
C VAL A 56 -13.03 8.05 21.65
N GLN A 57 -12.92 6.94 22.38
CA GLN A 57 -12.11 5.78 22.00
C GLN A 57 -13.00 4.59 21.65
N TYR A 58 -12.44 3.61 20.96
CA TYR A 58 -13.15 2.39 20.55
C TYR A 58 -12.52 1.17 21.19
N ILE A 59 -13.33 0.42 21.92
CA ILE A 59 -13.00 -0.89 22.46
C ILE A 59 -13.48 -1.95 21.47
N ILE A 60 -12.59 -2.85 21.07
CA ILE A 60 -12.87 -3.95 20.13
C ILE A 60 -12.93 -5.25 20.93
N GLU A 61 -14.03 -5.95 20.80
CA GLU A 61 -14.25 -7.27 21.41
C GLU A 61 -14.48 -8.31 20.31
N LEU A 62 -13.87 -9.49 20.45
CA LEU A 62 -14.09 -10.64 19.55
C LEU A 62 -14.27 -11.90 20.39
N GLU A 63 -15.35 -12.64 20.17
CA GLU A 63 -15.68 -13.87 20.91
C GLU A 63 -15.69 -13.66 22.44
N GLY A 64 -16.18 -12.50 22.88
CA GLY A 64 -16.25 -12.12 24.29
C GLY A 64 -14.91 -11.72 24.93
N LYS A 65 -13.82 -11.59 24.16
CA LYS A 65 -12.52 -11.10 24.64
C LYS A 65 -12.27 -9.68 24.20
N ASN A 66 -11.80 -8.84 25.11
CA ASN A 66 -11.27 -7.51 24.78
C ASN A 66 -9.96 -7.67 23.99
N ILE A 67 -9.93 -7.10 22.79
CA ILE A 67 -8.81 -7.21 21.85
C ILE A 67 -7.93 -5.97 21.90
N ALA A 68 -8.55 -4.78 21.86
CA ALA A 68 -7.83 -3.52 21.84
C ALA A 68 -8.74 -2.34 22.25
N THR A 69 -8.10 -1.25 22.68
CA THR A 69 -8.71 0.09 22.79
C THR A 69 -7.92 1.06 21.91
N ILE A 70 -8.58 1.68 20.92
CA ILE A 70 -7.91 2.49 19.89
C ILE A 70 -8.69 3.77 19.58
N ASN A 71 -8.02 4.74 18.96
CA ASN A 71 -8.64 6.01 18.49
C ASN A 71 -8.83 6.02 16.96
N ARG A 72 -8.73 4.86 16.31
CA ARG A 72 -8.90 4.69 14.86
C ARG A 72 -10.30 4.16 14.57
N LEU A 73 -10.72 4.26 13.31
CA LEU A 73 -12.05 3.83 12.82
C LEU A 73 -12.02 2.47 12.09
N ASN A 74 -10.96 1.69 12.29
CA ASN A 74 -10.85 0.34 11.76
C ASN A 74 -9.96 -0.53 12.65
N TYR A 75 -10.13 -1.84 12.52
CA TYR A 75 -9.28 -2.84 13.17
C TYR A 75 -9.12 -4.08 12.28
N THR A 76 -7.90 -4.61 12.23
CA THR A 76 -7.56 -5.84 11.48
C THR A 76 -7.24 -6.97 12.45
N PHE A 77 -8.09 -7.98 12.48
CA PHE A 77 -7.85 -9.27 13.13
C PHE A 77 -6.94 -10.11 12.24
N THR A 78 -5.97 -10.80 12.82
CA THR A 78 -5.05 -11.71 12.11
C THR A 78 -5.02 -13.07 12.81
N HIS A 79 -4.46 -14.09 12.15
CA HIS A 79 -4.34 -15.45 12.69
C HIS A 79 -5.69 -16.07 13.10
N LEU A 80 -6.76 -15.73 12.39
CA LEU A 80 -8.08 -16.30 12.59
C LEU A 80 -8.11 -17.74 12.06
N THR A 81 -8.94 -18.57 12.70
CA THR A 81 -9.25 -19.91 12.23
C THR A 81 -10.11 -19.81 10.98
N GLN A 82 -9.77 -20.60 9.96
CA GLN A 82 -10.51 -20.67 8.70
C GLN A 82 -11.89 -21.32 8.88
N ASN A 83 -12.83 -21.00 7.99
CA ASN A 83 -14.21 -21.52 8.00
C ASN A 83 -14.92 -21.39 9.36
N LYS A 84 -14.59 -20.31 10.09
CA LYS A 84 -15.15 -20.02 11.40
C LYS A 84 -15.88 -18.69 11.35
N THR A 85 -17.11 -18.69 11.83
CA THR A 85 -17.85 -17.47 12.13
C THR A 85 -17.33 -16.89 13.43
N TYR A 86 -17.02 -15.60 13.39
CA TYR A 86 -16.65 -14.78 14.54
C TYR A 86 -17.71 -13.73 14.77
N GLN A 87 -18.02 -13.49 16.04
CA GLN A 87 -18.91 -12.42 16.47
C GLN A 87 -18.17 -11.52 17.46
N GLY A 88 -18.51 -10.23 17.43
CA GLY A 88 -17.85 -9.26 18.27
C GLY A 88 -18.60 -7.95 18.37
N PHE A 89 -17.99 -7.02 19.09
CA PHE A 89 -18.53 -5.69 19.33
C PHE A 89 -17.47 -4.62 19.14
N VAL A 90 -17.89 -3.48 18.64
CA VAL A 90 -17.15 -2.22 18.78
C VAL A 90 -17.92 -1.35 19.76
N THR A 91 -17.24 -0.85 20.79
CA THR A 91 -17.83 0.04 21.80
C THR A 91 -17.14 1.39 21.77
N ALA A 92 -17.85 2.44 21.37
CA ALA A 92 -17.43 3.81 21.57
C ALA A 92 -17.54 4.14 23.07
N THR A 93 -16.48 4.70 23.67
CA THR A 93 -16.45 5.11 25.07
C THR A 93 -15.82 6.50 25.22
N ASP A 94 -16.35 7.27 26.14
CA ASP A 94 -15.87 8.60 26.54
C ASP A 94 -14.82 8.55 27.69
N GLY A 95 -14.54 7.36 28.23
CA GLY A 95 -13.66 7.18 29.40
C GLY A 95 -14.24 7.67 30.74
N LYS A 96 -15.47 8.19 30.75
CA LYS A 96 -16.20 8.69 31.93
C LYS A 96 -17.43 7.85 32.28
N GLY A 97 -17.69 6.79 31.51
CA GLY A 97 -18.70 5.78 31.79
C GLY A 97 -19.80 5.71 30.74
N GLY A 98 -19.89 6.70 29.86
CA GLY A 98 -20.76 6.65 28.69
C GLY A 98 -20.19 5.72 27.64
N ASN A 99 -21.08 4.89 27.08
CA ASN A 99 -20.72 3.95 26.05
C ASN A 99 -21.88 3.72 25.08
N THR A 100 -21.51 3.50 23.82
CA THR A 100 -22.43 3.06 22.76
C THR A 100 -21.78 1.92 22.01
N LYS A 101 -22.56 0.88 21.68
CA LYS A 101 -22.06 -0.40 21.19
C LYS A 101 -22.73 -0.78 19.87
N VAL A 102 -21.96 -1.33 18.95
CA VAL A 102 -22.45 -1.96 17.72
C VAL A 102 -21.87 -3.37 17.60
N ASP A 103 -22.69 -4.33 17.17
CA ASP A 103 -22.27 -5.70 16.88
C ASP A 103 -21.70 -5.83 15.46
N PHE A 104 -20.85 -6.83 15.28
CA PHE A 104 -20.42 -7.30 13.97
C PHE A 104 -20.31 -8.81 13.95
N SER A 105 -20.39 -9.38 12.75
CA SER A 105 -20.15 -10.80 12.51
C SER A 105 -19.47 -10.98 11.16
N PHE A 106 -18.51 -11.89 11.10
CA PHE A 106 -17.89 -12.31 9.85
C PHE A 106 -17.57 -13.80 9.86
N THR A 107 -17.52 -14.41 8.68
CA THR A 107 -17.09 -15.81 8.53
C THR A 107 -15.84 -15.87 7.68
N THR A 108 -14.75 -16.37 8.26
CA THR A 108 -13.53 -16.62 7.50
C THR A 108 -13.82 -17.68 6.46
N SER A 109 -13.26 -17.50 5.26
CA SER A 109 -13.44 -18.51 4.21
C SER A 109 -12.57 -19.73 4.51
N SER A 110 -13.05 -20.94 4.20
CA SER A 110 -12.14 -22.07 4.01
C SER A 110 -11.18 -21.74 2.86
N ASN A 111 -10.03 -22.40 2.80
CA ASN A 111 -9.40 -22.65 1.50
C ASN A 111 -10.48 -23.21 0.57
N GLY A 112 -11.02 -22.36 -0.32
CA GLY A 112 -11.46 -22.86 -1.59
C GLY A 112 -10.25 -23.60 -2.11
N ASN A 113 -10.32 -24.93 -2.08
CA ASN A 113 -9.31 -25.79 -2.66
C ASN A 113 -9.44 -25.69 -4.19
N THR A 114 -9.45 -24.47 -4.72
CA THR A 114 -8.66 -24.21 -5.91
C THR A 114 -7.23 -24.40 -5.45
N SER A 115 -6.76 -25.65 -5.51
CA SER A 115 -5.42 -25.88 -6.02
C SER A 115 -5.36 -25.09 -7.34
N THR A 116 -5.05 -23.80 -7.27
CA THR A 116 -4.50 -23.10 -8.42
C THR A 116 -3.14 -23.75 -8.59
N SER A 117 -3.14 -24.91 -9.24
CA SER A 117 -1.93 -25.50 -9.78
C SER A 117 -1.39 -24.45 -10.73
N PHE A 118 -0.33 -23.77 -10.32
CA PHE A 118 0.31 -22.82 -11.20
C PHE A 118 0.99 -23.59 -12.33
N ASN A 119 0.55 -23.36 -13.55
CA ASN A 119 1.24 -23.79 -14.76
C ASN A 119 2.43 -22.83 -15.00
N ILE A 120 3.43 -22.92 -14.12
CA ILE A 120 4.61 -22.07 -14.18
C ILE A 120 5.30 -22.30 -15.54
N PRO A 121 5.53 -21.24 -16.35
CA PRO A 121 6.24 -21.34 -17.62
C PRO A 121 7.58 -22.03 -17.46
N SER A 122 7.98 -22.84 -18.45
CA SER A 122 9.19 -23.67 -18.41
C SER A 122 10.44 -22.91 -17.99
N GLU A 123 10.60 -21.70 -18.52
CA GLU A 123 11.70 -20.78 -18.27
C GLU A 123 11.73 -20.26 -16.83
N LEU A 124 10.58 -20.23 -16.15
CA LEU A 124 10.44 -19.76 -14.76
C LEU A 124 10.45 -20.92 -13.74
N LYS A 125 10.26 -22.17 -14.16
CA LYS A 125 10.18 -23.33 -13.25
C LYS A 125 11.41 -23.46 -12.35
N SER A 126 12.61 -23.29 -12.91
CA SER A 126 13.86 -23.35 -12.14
C SER A 126 13.98 -22.19 -11.14
N TYR A 127 13.51 -21.00 -11.54
CA TYR A 127 13.56 -19.81 -10.68
C TYR A 127 12.66 -19.95 -9.46
N TYR A 128 11.44 -20.49 -9.63
CA TYR A 128 10.42 -20.63 -8.58
C TYR A 128 10.33 -22.03 -7.95
N LYS A 129 11.28 -22.92 -8.21
CA LYS A 129 11.19 -24.35 -7.82
C LYS A 129 10.96 -24.59 -6.32
N ASP A 130 11.46 -23.70 -5.47
CA ASP A 130 11.41 -23.82 -4.00
C ASP A 130 10.28 -22.98 -3.38
N VAL A 131 9.42 -22.35 -4.21
CA VAL A 131 8.30 -21.54 -3.71
C VAL A 131 7.07 -22.41 -3.51
N ASP A 132 6.63 -22.47 -2.26
CA ASP A 132 5.34 -23.05 -1.92
C ASP A 132 4.21 -22.07 -2.18
N PHE A 133 3.58 -22.22 -3.34
CA PHE A 133 2.45 -21.42 -3.79
C PHE A 133 1.10 -21.82 -3.17
N SER A 134 1.05 -22.81 -2.28
CA SER A 134 -0.14 -23.08 -1.47
C SER A 134 -0.32 -22.04 -0.36
N LYS A 135 0.76 -21.35 0.03
CA LYS A 135 0.76 -20.27 1.02
C LYS A 135 -0.05 -19.06 0.58
N ARG A 136 -0.50 -18.28 1.55
CA ARG A 136 -1.30 -17.06 1.35
C ARG A 136 -0.80 -15.94 2.27
N ASN A 137 -1.29 -14.73 2.02
CA ASN A 137 -1.09 -13.58 2.89
C ASN A 137 0.41 -13.35 3.21
N GLN A 138 0.71 -13.11 4.49
CA GLN A 138 2.06 -12.89 4.99
C GLN A 138 3.01 -14.07 4.69
N GLU A 139 2.53 -15.32 4.75
CA GLU A 139 3.40 -16.47 4.48
C GLU A 139 3.89 -16.51 3.03
N LEU A 140 2.99 -16.23 2.08
CA LEU A 140 3.38 -16.15 0.67
C LEU A 140 4.29 -14.95 0.41
N ARG A 141 4.02 -13.81 1.08
CA ARG A 141 4.89 -12.64 1.04
C ARG A 141 6.31 -13.01 1.46
N ASP A 142 6.46 -13.70 2.58
CA ASP A 142 7.76 -14.00 3.18
C ASP A 142 8.55 -15.03 2.36
N VAL A 143 7.86 -16.01 1.75
CA VAL A 143 8.50 -16.94 0.80
C VAL A 143 8.99 -16.20 -0.46
N LEU A 144 8.17 -15.31 -1.03
CA LEU A 144 8.57 -14.52 -2.19
C LEU A 144 9.66 -13.51 -1.86
N ALA A 145 9.62 -12.90 -0.68
CA ALA A 145 10.69 -12.03 -0.18
C ALA A 145 12.01 -12.80 -0.04
N THR A 146 11.98 -13.98 0.59
CA THR A 146 13.15 -14.85 0.73
C THR A 146 13.76 -15.21 -0.63
N LEU A 147 12.92 -15.64 -1.58
CA LEU A 147 13.36 -15.91 -2.95
C LEU A 147 14.01 -14.67 -3.59
N THR A 148 13.31 -13.53 -3.55
CA THR A 148 13.74 -12.31 -4.25
C THR A 148 15.03 -11.74 -3.66
N ILE A 149 15.19 -11.80 -2.33
CA ILE A 149 16.42 -11.43 -1.63
C ILE A 149 17.55 -12.38 -2.01
N GLY A 150 17.33 -13.69 -1.92
CA GLY A 150 18.35 -14.71 -2.18
C GLY A 150 18.82 -14.77 -3.64
N LYS A 151 17.95 -14.40 -4.59
CA LYS A 151 18.27 -14.36 -6.02
C LYS A 151 19.00 -13.09 -6.45
N HIS A 152 18.95 -12.01 -5.67
CA HIS A 152 19.63 -10.76 -6.01
C HIS A 152 21.14 -10.92 -5.80
N ALA A 153 21.84 -11.34 -6.85
CA ALA A 153 23.24 -11.74 -6.83
C ALA A 153 24.21 -10.60 -7.17
N THR A 154 23.78 -9.66 -8.02
CA THR A 154 24.63 -8.54 -8.47
C THR A 154 24.03 -7.21 -8.04
N PHE A 155 24.75 -6.48 -7.19
CA PHE A 155 24.35 -5.16 -6.71
C PHE A 155 25.07 -4.07 -7.50
N LEU A 156 24.34 -3.44 -8.41
CA LEU A 156 24.86 -2.35 -9.22
C LEU A 156 25.06 -1.08 -8.37
N LYS A 157 26.09 -0.31 -8.69
CA LYS A 157 26.18 1.10 -8.32
C LYS A 157 25.31 1.92 -9.26
N TYR A 158 24.77 3.04 -8.77
CA TYR A 158 23.85 3.86 -9.55
C TYR A 158 24.35 4.22 -10.96
N PRO A 159 25.63 4.61 -11.21
CA PRO A 159 26.12 4.88 -12.57
C PRO A 159 26.09 3.67 -13.52
N GLU A 160 26.21 2.45 -12.99
CA GLU A 160 26.28 1.22 -13.81
C GLU A 160 24.93 0.87 -14.46
N ARG A 161 23.82 1.47 -13.98
CA ARG A 161 22.48 1.26 -14.51
C ARG A 161 22.38 1.50 -16.02
N HIS A 162 23.15 2.44 -16.57
CA HIS A 162 23.09 2.82 -17.98
C HIS A 162 23.40 1.65 -18.93
N ALA A 163 24.18 0.66 -18.49
CA ALA A 163 24.51 -0.52 -19.29
C ALA A 163 23.32 -1.49 -19.49
N TYR A 164 22.28 -1.35 -18.67
CA TYR A 164 21.16 -2.30 -18.57
C TYR A 164 19.79 -1.62 -18.76
N LEU A 165 19.59 -0.43 -18.19
CA LEU A 165 18.30 0.27 -18.15
C LEU A 165 17.70 0.44 -19.55
N TYR A 166 18.51 0.80 -20.54
CA TYR A 166 18.04 1.03 -21.91
C TYR A 166 17.76 -0.25 -22.69
N LYS A 167 18.36 -1.37 -22.28
CA LYS A 167 17.98 -2.70 -22.79
C LYS A 167 16.67 -3.15 -22.16
N ALA A 168 16.46 -2.83 -20.89
CA ALA A 168 15.24 -3.13 -20.16
C ALA A 168 14.06 -2.32 -20.74
N ASP A 169 14.23 -1.01 -20.95
CA ASP A 169 13.21 -0.12 -21.53
C ASP A 169 13.18 -0.11 -23.07
N ARG A 170 13.82 -1.08 -23.73
CA ARG A 170 13.92 -1.13 -25.19
C ARG A 170 12.55 -1.30 -25.86
N SER A 171 12.30 -0.53 -26.91
CA SER A 171 11.11 -0.65 -27.77
C SER A 171 11.06 -2.01 -28.47
N GLN A 172 9.87 -2.60 -28.55
CA GLN A 172 9.65 -3.85 -29.28
C GLN A 172 9.91 -3.71 -30.79
N ASP A 173 9.61 -2.54 -31.34
CA ASP A 173 9.64 -2.31 -32.79
C ASP A 173 11.02 -1.85 -33.29
N ASN A 174 11.86 -1.35 -32.39
CA ASN A 174 13.16 -0.80 -32.75
C ASN A 174 14.13 -0.89 -31.58
N GLU A 175 15.16 -1.73 -31.73
CA GLU A 175 16.17 -1.95 -30.69
C GLU A 175 17.02 -0.72 -30.37
N ASN A 176 17.06 0.26 -31.27
CA ASN A 176 17.75 1.52 -31.04
C ASN A 176 16.90 2.55 -30.28
N GLN A 177 15.67 2.20 -29.90
CA GLN A 177 14.79 3.08 -29.16
C GLN A 177 14.46 2.53 -27.77
N VAL A 178 14.28 3.45 -26.82
CA VAL A 178 13.74 3.18 -25.49
C VAL A 178 12.34 3.78 -25.39
N VAL A 179 11.46 3.11 -24.65
CA VAL A 179 10.10 3.58 -24.33
C VAL A 179 10.15 4.34 -23.01
N LEU A 180 9.73 5.60 -23.03
CA LEU A 180 9.73 6.46 -21.85
C LEU A 180 8.48 6.21 -20.99
N LEU A 181 8.70 5.97 -19.70
CA LEU A 181 7.63 5.82 -18.71
C LEU A 181 6.76 7.10 -18.66
N TYR A 182 5.47 6.93 -18.41
CA TYR A 182 4.40 7.95 -18.34
C TYR A 182 3.94 8.52 -19.69
N THR A 183 4.80 8.58 -20.71
CA THR A 183 4.42 9.14 -22.02
C THR A 183 4.29 8.10 -23.13
N GLY A 184 5.00 6.97 -23.03
CA GLY A 184 5.09 5.97 -24.10
C GLY A 184 5.85 6.43 -25.34
N GLU A 185 6.45 7.62 -25.30
CA GLU A 185 7.29 8.09 -26.38
C GLU A 185 8.52 7.18 -26.57
N LYS A 186 8.89 6.96 -27.83
CA LYS A 186 10.09 6.22 -28.20
C LYS A 186 11.19 7.21 -28.54
N ARG A 187 12.32 7.14 -27.85
CA ARG A 187 13.50 8.00 -28.08
C ARG A 187 14.72 7.16 -28.39
N TYR A 188 15.68 7.72 -29.13
CA TYR A 188 16.93 7.01 -29.39
C TYR A 188 17.69 6.76 -28.08
N TRP A 189 18.16 5.54 -27.86
CA TRP A 189 18.66 5.10 -26.55
C TRP A 189 19.85 5.88 -26.00
N LYS A 190 20.61 6.60 -26.86
CA LYS A 190 21.72 7.44 -26.42
C LYS A 190 21.30 8.85 -26.00
N GLU A 191 20.04 9.26 -26.18
CA GLU A 191 19.57 10.60 -25.79
C GLU A 191 19.41 10.79 -24.27
N TYR A 192 20.05 9.96 -23.45
CA TYR A 192 19.99 10.13 -22.00
C TYR A 192 20.85 11.32 -21.54
N GLU A 193 20.39 11.99 -20.48
CA GLU A 193 21.12 13.07 -19.82
C GLU A 193 22.46 12.60 -19.26
N GLY A 194 23.54 13.29 -19.65
CA GLY A 194 24.92 12.91 -19.31
C GLY A 194 25.59 11.95 -20.29
N SER A 195 24.97 11.65 -21.43
CA SER A 195 25.63 10.95 -22.54
C SER A 195 26.53 11.91 -23.36
N ASN A 196 27.28 11.35 -24.33
CA ASN A 196 28.01 12.14 -25.33
C ASN A 196 27.19 12.43 -26.61
N TYR A 197 25.89 12.10 -26.62
CA TYR A 197 25.01 12.29 -27.77
C TYR A 197 24.08 13.50 -27.57
N HIS A 198 23.68 14.15 -28.67
CA HIS A 198 22.70 15.22 -28.67
C HIS A 198 21.61 14.97 -29.72
N PRO A 199 20.33 15.28 -29.42
CA PRO A 199 19.84 15.90 -28.18
C PRO A 199 19.89 14.94 -26.97
N GLN A 200 19.81 15.50 -25.76
CA GLN A 200 19.58 14.75 -24.52
C GLN A 200 18.15 15.05 -24.06
N THR A 201 17.27 14.06 -24.07
CA THR A 201 15.82 14.24 -23.97
C THR A 201 15.20 13.56 -22.76
N PHE A 202 15.84 12.51 -22.22
CA PHE A 202 15.32 11.74 -21.11
C PHE A 202 16.40 11.47 -20.04
N ASN A 203 15.97 11.13 -18.83
CA ASN A 203 16.85 10.73 -17.74
C ASN A 203 16.27 9.50 -17.00
N THR A 204 16.79 9.19 -15.82
CA THR A 204 16.32 8.07 -15.00
C THR A 204 15.29 8.55 -13.99
N GLU A 205 14.08 8.02 -14.09
CA GLU A 205 13.05 8.11 -13.06
C GLU A 205 13.27 7.05 -11.97
N HIS A 206 13.19 7.50 -10.72
CA HIS A 206 13.09 6.65 -9.55
C HIS A 206 11.60 6.51 -9.22
N VAL A 207 10.96 5.47 -9.75
CA VAL A 207 9.49 5.29 -9.62
C VAL A 207 9.08 5.26 -8.17
N TYR A 208 9.84 4.60 -7.31
CA TYR A 208 9.80 4.88 -5.88
C TYR A 208 10.73 6.07 -5.59
N PRO A 209 10.23 7.24 -5.12
CA PRO A 209 11.04 8.45 -5.05
C PRO A 209 12.33 8.26 -4.26
N ARG A 210 13.46 8.66 -4.84
CA ARG A 210 14.78 8.52 -4.21
C ARG A 210 14.86 9.11 -2.80
N SER A 211 14.18 10.24 -2.57
CA SER A 211 14.14 10.90 -1.25
C SER A 211 13.33 10.15 -0.19
N LYS A 212 12.59 9.11 -0.56
CA LYS A 212 11.76 8.29 0.33
C LYS A 212 12.31 6.87 0.49
N ILE A 213 13.39 6.51 -0.21
CA ILE A 213 14.06 5.21 -0.07
C ILE A 213 14.83 5.21 1.25
N GLU A 214 14.52 4.25 2.11
CA GLU A 214 15.23 4.06 3.39
C GLU A 214 16.34 2.98 3.29
N SER A 215 16.29 2.15 2.25
CA SER A 215 17.19 1.01 2.05
C SER A 215 18.30 1.25 1.01
N THR A 216 18.91 0.15 0.55
CA THR A 216 19.90 0.13 -0.53
C THR A 216 19.29 0.02 -1.93
N ALA A 217 17.97 0.23 -2.07
CA ALA A 217 17.25 0.06 -3.33
C ALA A 217 17.66 1.05 -4.44
N GLN A 218 18.40 2.13 -4.15
CA GLN A 218 18.64 3.27 -5.05
C GLN A 218 19.13 2.91 -6.47
N ALA A 219 19.83 1.79 -6.63
CA ALA A 219 20.39 1.33 -7.90
C ALA A 219 19.70 0.06 -8.46
N ASP A 220 18.64 -0.42 -7.82
CA ASP A 220 17.90 -1.60 -8.26
C ASP A 220 17.07 -1.27 -9.51
N LEU A 221 17.38 -1.91 -10.64
CA LEU A 221 16.76 -1.62 -11.93
C LEU A 221 15.25 -1.87 -11.94
N HIS A 222 14.71 -2.69 -11.02
CA HIS A 222 13.28 -2.99 -10.98
C HIS A 222 12.39 -1.77 -10.68
N HIS A 223 12.93 -0.63 -10.23
CA HIS A 223 12.17 0.62 -10.06
C HIS A 223 12.79 1.83 -10.77
N LEU A 224 13.82 1.60 -11.60
CA LEU A 224 14.43 2.64 -12.41
C LEU A 224 13.88 2.58 -13.83
N ARG A 225 13.44 3.71 -14.37
CA ARG A 225 12.85 3.80 -15.72
C ARG A 225 13.46 4.93 -16.52
N ALA A 226 13.60 4.76 -17.83
CA ALA A 226 13.81 5.88 -18.75
C ALA A 226 12.55 6.77 -18.74
N CYS A 227 12.70 8.07 -18.54
CA CYS A 227 11.60 9.02 -18.46
C CYS A 227 11.99 10.35 -19.07
N ASP A 228 11.06 11.00 -19.78
CA ASP A 228 11.28 12.34 -20.31
C ASP A 228 11.71 13.29 -19.19
N THR A 229 12.73 14.12 -19.46
CA THR A 229 13.34 14.96 -18.42
C THR A 229 12.33 15.93 -17.77
N LYS A 230 11.41 16.49 -18.55
CA LYS A 230 10.39 17.43 -18.04
C LYS A 230 9.31 16.69 -17.28
N VAL A 231 8.87 15.54 -17.79
CA VAL A 231 7.86 14.71 -17.10
C VAL A 231 8.42 14.21 -15.77
N ASN A 232 9.67 13.74 -15.73
CA ASN A 232 10.33 13.33 -14.50
C ASN A 232 10.43 14.50 -13.51
N SER A 233 10.87 15.68 -13.96
CA SER A 233 10.94 16.89 -13.13
C SER A 233 9.57 17.29 -12.57
N ASN A 234 8.50 17.20 -13.38
CA ASN A 234 7.14 17.54 -12.95
C ASN A 234 6.58 16.52 -11.96
N ARG A 235 6.90 15.23 -12.12
CA ARG A 235 6.52 14.17 -11.19
C ARG A 235 7.19 14.37 -9.83
N GLY A 236 8.48 14.71 -9.82
CA GLY A 236 9.26 14.98 -8.61
C GLY A 236 9.21 13.82 -7.61
N ASN A 237 8.73 14.09 -6.39
CA ASN A 237 8.54 13.08 -5.35
C ASN A 237 7.06 12.93 -4.94
N LEU A 238 6.13 13.39 -5.77
CA LEU A 238 4.71 13.38 -5.48
C LEU A 238 4.23 11.93 -5.26
N PRO A 239 3.35 11.69 -4.26
CA PRO A 239 2.71 10.39 -4.12
C PRO A 239 1.90 10.07 -5.36
N PHE A 240 1.84 8.80 -5.74
CA PHE A 240 0.95 8.37 -6.80
C PHE A 240 -0.52 8.56 -6.39
N THR A 241 -1.37 8.94 -7.32
CA THR A 241 -2.79 9.20 -7.03
C THR A 241 -3.70 8.72 -8.14
N GLN A 242 -4.97 8.47 -7.79
CA GLN A 242 -5.97 7.99 -8.73
C GLN A 242 -6.27 9.03 -9.83
N GLY A 243 -6.47 8.54 -11.04
CA GLY A 243 -6.83 9.35 -12.20
C GLY A 243 -7.30 8.47 -13.36
N GLN A 244 -7.41 9.08 -14.54
CA GLN A 244 -7.79 8.41 -15.80
C GLN A 244 -7.16 9.13 -16.99
N GLY A 245 -6.76 8.41 -18.03
CA GLY A 245 -6.20 8.96 -19.27
C GLY A 245 -4.69 9.10 -19.21
N GLN A 246 -4.16 10.24 -19.70
CA GLN A 246 -2.72 10.49 -19.75
C GLN A 246 -2.14 10.91 -18.39
N ALA A 247 -0.84 10.69 -18.23
CA ALA A 247 -0.10 11.05 -17.02
C ALA A 247 -0.20 12.55 -16.71
N ARG A 248 -0.48 12.88 -15.44
CA ARG A 248 -0.59 14.27 -14.98
C ARG A 248 -0.58 14.38 -13.45
N GLN A 249 -0.32 15.59 -12.96
CA GLN A 249 -0.53 15.93 -11.56
C GLN A 249 -2.03 16.12 -11.27
N ILE A 250 -2.52 15.55 -10.16
CA ILE A 250 -3.91 15.66 -9.69
C ILE A 250 -3.88 15.88 -8.18
N GLY A 251 -4.41 17.01 -7.70
CA GLY A 251 -4.62 17.25 -6.26
C GLY A 251 -3.39 17.05 -5.38
N GLY A 252 -2.19 17.41 -5.87
CA GLY A 252 -0.94 17.21 -5.14
C GLY A 252 -0.31 15.81 -5.26
N GLY A 253 -0.91 14.89 -6.01
CA GLY A 253 -0.33 13.60 -6.38
C GLY A 253 -0.05 13.49 -7.88
N TRP A 254 0.61 12.40 -8.28
CA TRP A 254 0.90 12.09 -9.68
C TRP A 254 0.10 10.87 -10.15
N TYR A 255 -0.72 11.05 -11.18
CA TYR A 255 -1.36 9.92 -11.86
C TYR A 255 -0.46 9.49 -13.02
N PRO A 256 0.00 8.22 -13.08
CA PRO A 256 1.01 7.78 -14.04
C PRO A 256 0.47 7.57 -15.47
N GLY A 257 -0.84 7.64 -15.68
CA GLY A 257 -1.50 7.31 -16.93
C GLY A 257 -2.05 5.89 -16.95
N ASP A 258 -3.10 5.65 -17.75
CA ASP A 258 -3.81 4.36 -17.77
C ASP A 258 -2.91 3.20 -18.20
N GLU A 259 -1.93 3.45 -19.08
CA GLU A 259 -0.95 2.49 -19.61
C GLU A 259 0.16 2.12 -18.61
N TRP A 260 0.33 2.89 -17.53
CA TRP A 260 1.53 2.78 -16.67
C TRP A 260 1.20 2.52 -15.21
N LYS A 261 -0.08 2.45 -14.86
CA LYS A 261 -0.50 2.36 -13.47
C LYS A 261 -0.17 1.00 -12.85
N GLY A 262 -0.28 -0.07 -13.64
CA GLY A 262 0.11 -1.43 -13.28
C GLY A 262 1.62 -1.57 -13.17
N ASP A 263 2.37 -1.01 -14.13
CA ASP A 263 3.83 -0.90 -14.08
C ASP A 263 4.29 -0.30 -12.74
N VAL A 264 3.76 0.88 -12.39
CA VAL A 264 4.08 1.58 -11.14
C VAL A 264 3.73 0.72 -9.93
N ALA A 265 2.53 0.13 -9.92
CA ALA A 265 2.10 -0.71 -8.82
C ALA A 265 3.06 -1.88 -8.58
N ARG A 266 3.40 -2.64 -9.63
CA ARG A 266 4.28 -3.80 -9.54
C ARG A 266 5.70 -3.44 -9.13
N MET A 267 6.21 -2.28 -9.52
CA MET A 267 7.51 -1.78 -9.05
C MET A 267 7.50 -1.45 -7.56
N VAL A 268 6.45 -0.78 -7.06
CA VAL A 268 6.32 -0.46 -5.62
C VAL A 268 6.11 -1.73 -4.78
N LEU A 269 5.25 -2.66 -5.21
CA LEU A 269 5.03 -3.94 -4.53
C LEU A 269 6.33 -4.76 -4.44
N TYR A 270 7.16 -4.74 -5.50
CA TYR A 270 8.48 -5.38 -5.49
C TYR A 270 9.42 -4.77 -4.44
N LEU A 271 9.48 -3.44 -4.31
CA LEU A 271 10.32 -2.80 -3.30
C LEU A 271 9.88 -3.20 -1.89
N ASN A 272 8.59 -3.42 -1.65
CA ASN A 272 8.14 -3.92 -0.35
C ASN A 272 8.66 -5.32 -0.05
N ILE A 273 8.54 -6.28 -0.97
CA ILE A 273 9.02 -7.65 -0.67
C ILE A 273 10.54 -7.75 -0.65
N ARG A 274 11.25 -6.94 -1.45
CA ARG A 274 12.72 -7.00 -1.53
C ARG A 274 13.40 -6.20 -0.43
N TYR A 275 12.86 -5.04 -0.06
CA TYR A 275 13.52 -4.07 0.83
C TYR A 275 12.66 -3.65 2.03
N ASN A 276 11.43 -4.16 2.14
CA ASN A 276 10.47 -3.74 3.17
C ASN A 276 10.12 -2.24 3.12
N GLU A 277 10.22 -1.64 1.94
CA GLU A 277 9.87 -0.22 1.74
C GLU A 277 8.37 0.02 1.97
N ASN A 278 8.06 1.23 2.44
CA ASN A 278 6.72 1.64 2.82
C ASN A 278 5.79 1.73 1.58
N MET A 279 4.50 1.41 1.72
CA MET A 279 3.49 1.53 0.67
C MET A 279 2.29 2.40 1.09
N GLY A 280 2.49 3.27 2.08
CA GLY A 280 1.48 4.14 2.66
C GLY A 280 1.21 5.40 1.83
N SER A 281 0.49 6.33 2.45
CA SER A 281 -0.01 7.58 1.82
C SER A 281 1.07 8.43 1.17
N ASP A 282 2.30 8.37 1.68
CA ASP A 282 3.43 9.15 1.15
C ASP A 282 3.94 8.61 -0.19
N ILE A 283 3.63 7.35 -0.52
CA ILE A 283 3.99 6.74 -1.80
C ILE A 283 2.79 6.70 -2.74
N SER A 284 1.61 6.44 -2.21
CA SER A 284 0.35 6.31 -2.93
C SER A 284 -0.76 6.89 -2.08
N THR A 285 -1.54 7.84 -2.57
CA THR A 285 -2.60 8.50 -1.78
C THR A 285 -3.67 7.52 -1.30
N GLY A 286 -3.90 6.43 -2.03
CA GLY A 286 -4.75 5.31 -1.60
C GLY A 286 -3.98 4.16 -0.96
N SER A 287 -2.73 4.39 -0.52
CA SER A 287 -1.82 3.41 0.04
C SER A 287 -1.73 2.14 -0.82
N ILE A 288 -1.66 0.96 -0.18
CA ILE A 288 -1.61 -0.33 -0.86
C ILE A 288 -2.86 -0.60 -1.71
N GLU A 289 -4.05 -0.16 -1.30
CA GLU A 289 -5.30 -0.44 -2.00
C GLU A 289 -5.32 0.11 -3.43
N LEU A 290 -4.76 1.31 -3.62
CA LEU A 290 -4.62 1.89 -4.96
C LEU A 290 -3.62 1.11 -5.82
N LEU A 291 -2.53 0.60 -5.24
CA LEU A 291 -1.55 -0.20 -5.96
C LEU A 291 -2.14 -1.56 -6.38
N LEU A 292 -2.88 -2.23 -5.49
CA LEU A 292 -3.56 -3.49 -5.81
C LEU A 292 -4.64 -3.29 -6.87
N LYS A 293 -5.38 -2.19 -6.80
CA LYS A 293 -6.33 -1.78 -7.84
C LYS A 293 -5.64 -1.63 -9.18
N TRP A 294 -4.56 -0.86 -9.26
CA TRP A 294 -3.84 -0.66 -10.51
C TRP A 294 -3.18 -1.93 -11.05
N ASN A 295 -2.61 -2.76 -10.19
CA ASN A 295 -2.07 -4.07 -10.57
C ASN A 295 -3.14 -4.98 -11.22
N ALA A 296 -4.40 -4.87 -10.81
CA ALA A 296 -5.49 -5.63 -11.39
C ALA A 296 -6.11 -4.98 -12.64
N GLU A 297 -6.16 -3.64 -12.70
CA GLU A 297 -6.76 -2.90 -13.82
C GLU A 297 -5.84 -2.82 -15.06
N ASP A 298 -4.53 -2.87 -14.86
CA ASP A 298 -3.53 -2.72 -15.91
C ASP A 298 -2.66 -3.98 -16.03
N PRO A 299 -2.97 -4.87 -17.01
CA PRO A 299 -2.28 -6.13 -17.22
C PRO A 299 -0.78 -5.98 -17.47
N VAL A 300 -0.02 -7.07 -17.37
CA VAL A 300 1.41 -7.02 -17.61
C VAL A 300 1.71 -6.83 -19.09
N SER A 301 2.43 -5.76 -19.42
CA SER A 301 2.75 -5.38 -20.78
C SER A 301 3.95 -6.15 -21.36
N TYR A 302 4.19 -6.02 -22.67
CA TYR A 302 5.41 -6.56 -23.29
C TYR A 302 6.68 -5.94 -22.69
N ILE A 303 6.66 -4.62 -22.48
CA ILE A 303 7.84 -3.90 -22.00
C ILE A 303 8.23 -4.38 -20.60
N GLU A 304 7.28 -4.61 -19.71
CA GLU A 304 7.55 -5.18 -18.38
C GLU A 304 8.16 -6.57 -18.44
N LYS A 305 7.67 -7.45 -19.33
CA LYS A 305 8.27 -8.79 -19.52
C LYS A 305 9.71 -8.71 -20.00
N ASN A 306 10.00 -7.83 -20.97
CA ASN A 306 11.37 -7.60 -21.45
C ASN A 306 12.25 -7.07 -20.30
N ARG A 307 11.76 -6.08 -19.55
CA ARG A 307 12.45 -5.53 -18.37
C ARG A 307 12.79 -6.63 -17.38
N ASN A 308 11.82 -7.47 -17.01
CA ASN A 308 12.05 -8.51 -16.00
C ASN A 308 13.14 -9.49 -16.42
N ASN A 309 13.17 -9.89 -17.70
CA ASN A 309 14.21 -10.76 -18.25
C ASN A 309 15.59 -10.09 -18.29
N VAL A 310 15.66 -8.83 -18.74
CA VAL A 310 16.93 -8.09 -18.81
C VAL A 310 17.49 -7.84 -17.41
N ILE A 311 16.63 -7.51 -16.45
CA ILE A 311 17.03 -7.23 -15.08
C ILE A 311 17.44 -8.52 -14.36
N GLU A 312 16.78 -9.66 -14.59
CA GLU A 312 17.26 -10.94 -14.07
C GLU A 312 18.66 -11.24 -14.56
N ALA A 313 18.95 -11.05 -15.85
CA ALA A 313 20.28 -11.26 -16.39
C ALA A 313 21.34 -10.30 -15.78
N ALA A 314 20.92 -9.11 -15.35
CA ALA A 314 21.81 -8.10 -14.78
C ALA A 314 22.04 -8.25 -13.27
N GLN A 315 20.97 -8.52 -12.51
CA GLN A 315 20.95 -8.50 -11.04
C GLN A 315 20.70 -9.87 -10.41
N GLY A 316 20.26 -10.86 -11.19
CA GLY A 316 19.98 -12.23 -10.77
C GLY A 316 18.54 -12.48 -10.29
N ASN A 317 17.78 -11.42 -9.99
CA ASN A 317 16.43 -11.52 -9.45
C ASN A 317 15.37 -10.91 -10.37
N ARG A 318 14.16 -11.46 -10.25
CA ARG A 318 12.95 -11.07 -10.96
C ARG A 318 11.99 -10.34 -10.05
N ASN A 319 11.11 -9.51 -10.62
CA ASN A 319 9.92 -9.00 -9.98
C ASN A 319 8.78 -10.03 -10.13
N PRO A 320 8.37 -10.71 -9.04
CA PRO A 320 7.34 -11.76 -9.12
C PRO A 320 5.98 -11.23 -9.57
N PHE A 321 5.67 -9.96 -9.31
CA PHE A 321 4.40 -9.36 -9.69
C PHE A 321 4.33 -9.05 -11.18
N ILE A 322 5.48 -8.91 -11.86
CA ILE A 322 5.52 -8.89 -13.33
C ILE A 322 5.32 -10.31 -13.87
N ASP A 323 5.98 -11.32 -13.29
CA ASP A 323 5.82 -12.69 -13.79
C ASP A 323 4.40 -13.22 -13.62
N ASN A 324 3.75 -12.90 -12.49
CA ASN A 324 2.34 -13.17 -12.27
C ASN A 324 1.72 -12.14 -11.30
N PRO A 325 0.93 -11.17 -11.79
CA PRO A 325 0.37 -10.11 -10.94
C PRO A 325 -0.67 -10.64 -9.95
N TYR A 326 -1.24 -11.83 -10.19
CA TYR A 326 -2.11 -12.53 -9.24
C TYR A 326 -1.42 -12.89 -7.92
N LEU A 327 -0.08 -12.95 -7.87
CA LEU A 327 0.64 -13.13 -6.60
C LEU A 327 0.33 -11.99 -5.61
N ALA A 328 0.12 -10.76 -6.09
CA ALA A 328 -0.29 -9.65 -5.22
C ALA A 328 -1.70 -9.89 -4.64
N THR A 329 -2.62 -10.43 -5.45
CA THR A 329 -3.96 -10.83 -4.99
C THR A 329 -3.88 -11.87 -3.88
N LEU A 330 -2.97 -12.85 -3.98
CA LEU A 330 -2.80 -13.89 -2.98
C LEU A 330 -2.13 -13.41 -1.67
N ILE A 331 -1.37 -12.32 -1.72
CA ILE A 331 -0.66 -11.77 -0.56
C ILE A 331 -1.51 -10.71 0.16
N TRP A 332 -2.14 -9.79 -0.56
CA TRP A 332 -2.80 -8.62 0.05
C TRP A 332 -4.30 -8.51 -0.23
N GLY A 333 -4.86 -9.33 -1.13
CA GLY A 333 -6.31 -9.52 -1.26
C GLY A 333 -7.06 -8.69 -2.32
N GLU A 334 -8.37 -8.99 -2.36
CA GLU A 334 -9.54 -8.50 -3.11
C GLU A 334 -9.47 -8.20 -4.61
N LYS A 335 -8.43 -7.54 -5.11
CA LYS A 335 -8.36 -7.19 -6.53
C LYS A 335 -7.77 -8.36 -7.30
N SER A 336 -8.65 -9.08 -8.00
CA SER A 336 -8.28 -10.23 -8.82
C SER A 336 -7.50 -9.75 -10.04
N ALA A 337 -6.18 -9.68 -9.93
CA ALA A 337 -5.30 -9.45 -11.06
C ALA A 337 -5.26 -10.69 -11.96
N GLU A 338 -4.75 -10.50 -13.18
CA GLU A 338 -4.57 -11.58 -14.13
C GLU A 338 -3.67 -12.69 -13.55
N ASN A 339 -4.14 -13.93 -13.55
CA ASN A 339 -3.27 -15.07 -13.25
C ASN A 339 -2.66 -15.59 -14.55
N ARG A 340 -1.39 -15.27 -14.77
CA ARG A 340 -0.62 -15.60 -15.97
C ARG A 340 -0.10 -17.05 -16.02
N TRP A 341 -0.28 -17.80 -14.94
CA TRP A 341 0.13 -19.21 -14.80
C TRP A 341 -1.10 -20.10 -14.57
N LYS A 342 -2.24 -19.76 -15.18
CA LYS A 342 -3.46 -20.57 -15.14
C LYS A 342 -3.34 -21.86 -15.94
#